data_AF-A0A952AP67-F1
#
_entry.id   AF-A0A952AP67-F1
#
_cell.length_a   1.000
_cell.length_b   1.000
_cell.length_c   1.000
_cell.angle_alpha   90.00
_cell.angle_beta   90.00
_cell.angle_gamma   90.00
#
_symmetry.space_group_name_H-M   'P 1'
#
loop_
_entity.id
_entity.type
_entity.pdbx_description
1 polymer ?
#
loop_
_entity_poly.entity_id
_entity_poly.type
_entity_poly.pdbx_seq_one_letter_code
_entity_poly.pdbx_strand_id
1 'polypeptide(L)'
;MYRQRLLEFFFLACRVTVAMGLVSVVLMAPPLIAANQRLTRLVSPLLPALDISQEITPATEHAAMMDALQVVWFGKSDSSLYSSAEVAHLLDVHYLFIWGSFSVGCAVALLILLEKHVIDERVARDTRRFIVFSSAVIMLCLLFFSFSFELFHQVFFPQGNYSFPEKSMIIQTFPPLFWALQLCWLQLGMSIVLWLQARYAERGTI
;
A
#
# COMPACT_ATOMS: atom_id res chain seq x y z
N MET A 1 19.51 16.67 -24.22
CA MET A 1 18.82 17.05 -22.95
C MET A 1 17.56 16.21 -22.68
N TYR A 2 16.65 16.03 -23.65
CA TYR A 2 15.41 15.24 -23.46
C TYR A 2 15.63 13.77 -23.07
N ARG A 3 16.51 13.05 -23.78
CA ARG A 3 16.85 11.63 -23.51
C ARG A 3 17.34 11.37 -22.09
N GLN A 4 18.12 12.29 -21.54
CA GLN A 4 18.67 12.17 -20.18
C GLN A 4 17.59 12.34 -19.11
N ARG A 5 16.71 13.34 -19.25
CA ARG A 5 15.57 13.54 -18.34
C ARG A 5 14.59 12.37 -18.36
N LEU A 6 14.37 11.77 -19.54
CA LEU A 6 13.51 10.60 -19.66
C LEU A 6 14.08 9.39 -18.90
N LEU A 7 15.38 9.18 -19.00
CA LEU A 7 16.08 8.14 -18.24
C LEU A 7 16.01 8.40 -16.74
N GLU A 8 16.30 9.62 -16.28
CA GLU A 8 16.21 10.02 -14.87
C GLU A 8 14.81 9.77 -14.29
N PHE A 9 13.77 10.17 -15.02
CA PHE A 9 12.38 9.90 -14.65
C PHE A 9 12.08 8.40 -14.55
N PHE A 10 12.54 7.62 -15.52
CA PHE A 10 12.35 6.17 -15.55
C PHE A 10 13.02 5.47 -14.35
N PHE A 11 14.25 5.85 -14.01
CA PHE A 11 14.95 5.30 -12.84
C PHE A 11 14.27 5.68 -11.53
N LEU A 12 13.79 6.93 -11.42
CA LEU A 12 13.01 7.35 -10.27
C LEU A 12 11.73 6.50 -10.15
N ALA A 13 11.00 6.27 -11.25
CA ALA A 13 9.82 5.43 -11.26
C ALA A 13 10.12 4.00 -10.80
N CYS A 14 11.18 3.36 -11.32
CA CYS A 14 11.58 2.03 -10.87
C CYS A 14 11.91 1.98 -9.39
N ARG A 15 12.67 2.97 -8.86
CA ARG A 15 13.02 3.04 -7.43
C ARG A 15 11.80 3.23 -6.54
N VAL A 16 10.86 4.06 -6.97
CA VAL A 16 9.57 4.26 -6.29
C VAL A 16 8.77 2.96 -6.27
N THR A 17 8.66 2.27 -7.40
CA THR A 17 7.97 0.96 -7.48
C THR A 17 8.59 -0.06 -6.53
N VAL A 18 9.92 -0.16 -6.50
CA VAL A 18 10.62 -1.08 -5.58
C VAL A 18 10.39 -0.69 -4.12
N ALA A 19 10.49 0.59 -3.78
CA ALA A 19 10.24 1.07 -2.41
C ALA A 19 8.80 0.78 -1.97
N MET A 20 7.82 1.07 -2.84
CA MET A 20 6.40 0.80 -2.59
C MET A 20 6.16 -0.70 -2.38
N GLY A 21 6.72 -1.55 -3.24
CA GLY A 21 6.61 -3.01 -3.13
C GLY A 21 7.21 -3.55 -1.83
N LEU A 22 8.44 -3.15 -1.51
CA LEU A 22 9.12 -3.56 -0.28
C LEU A 22 8.31 -3.19 0.97
N VAL A 23 7.85 -1.94 1.04
CA VAL A 23 7.08 -1.44 2.18
C VAL A 23 5.73 -2.15 2.27
N SER A 24 5.07 -2.41 1.13
CA SER A 24 3.78 -3.13 1.11
C SER A 24 3.92 -4.54 1.68
N VAL A 25 4.97 -5.29 1.30
CA VAL A 25 5.23 -6.63 1.85
C VAL A 25 5.47 -6.58 3.35
N VAL A 26 6.27 -5.62 3.82
CA VAL A 26 6.53 -5.43 5.26
C VAL A 26 5.23 -5.15 6.00
N LEU A 27 4.43 -4.19 5.54
CA LEU A 27 3.19 -3.82 6.20
C LEU A 27 2.11 -4.90 6.13
N MET A 28 2.23 -5.88 5.24
CA MET A 28 1.38 -7.07 5.19
C MET A 28 1.80 -8.18 6.18
N ALA A 29 2.86 -7.96 6.96
CA ALA A 29 3.22 -8.88 8.03
C ALA A 29 2.11 -8.91 9.11
N PRO A 30 1.64 -10.10 9.54
CA PRO A 30 0.60 -10.23 10.56
C PRO A 30 0.77 -9.35 11.82
N PRO A 31 1.96 -9.23 12.43
CA PRO A 31 2.12 -8.37 13.61
C PRO A 31 1.90 -6.87 13.30
N LEU A 32 2.23 -6.40 12.09
CA LEU A 32 2.05 -5.00 11.71
C LEU A 32 0.59 -4.70 11.37
N ILE A 33 -0.11 -5.62 10.70
CA ILE A 33 -1.56 -5.52 10.49
C ILE A 33 -2.28 -5.47 11.83
N ALA A 34 -1.96 -6.39 12.76
CA ALA A 34 -2.54 -6.42 14.10
C ALA A 34 -2.24 -5.14 14.89
N ALA A 35 -1.03 -4.58 14.76
CA ALA A 35 -0.70 -3.28 15.36
C ALA A 35 -1.55 -2.15 14.78
N ASN A 36 -1.76 -2.14 13.46
CA ASN A 36 -2.60 -1.14 12.80
C ASN A 36 -4.09 -1.27 13.19
N GLN A 37 -4.61 -2.49 13.34
CA GLN A 37 -5.97 -2.75 13.86
C GLN A 37 -6.14 -2.23 15.29
N ARG A 38 -5.15 -2.45 16.16
CA ARG A 38 -5.15 -1.89 17.53
C ARG A 38 -5.14 -0.37 17.50
N LEU A 39 -4.31 0.24 16.66
CA LEU A 39 -4.27 1.70 16.52
C LEU A 39 -5.59 2.25 15.98
N THR A 40 -6.20 1.56 15.01
CA THR A 40 -7.52 1.90 14.46
C THR A 40 -8.54 2.01 15.58
N ARG A 41 -8.62 1.01 16.46
CA ARG A 41 -9.53 1.02 17.63
C ARG A 41 -9.25 2.14 18.62
N LEU A 42 -7.98 2.47 18.84
CA LEU A 42 -7.59 3.54 19.77
C LEU A 42 -7.94 4.93 19.24
N VAL A 43 -7.86 5.11 17.91
CA VAL A 43 -8.02 6.42 17.27
C VAL A 43 -9.44 6.63 16.71
N SER A 44 -10.23 5.58 16.49
CA SER A 44 -11.59 5.71 15.93
C SER A 44 -12.49 6.72 16.65
N PRO A 45 -12.48 6.83 17.99
CA PRO A 45 -13.29 7.84 18.69
C PRO A 45 -12.90 9.29 18.37
N LEU A 46 -11.68 9.52 17.87
CA LEU A 46 -11.18 10.84 17.49
C LEU A 46 -11.55 11.21 16.05
N LEU A 47 -12.00 10.24 15.24
CA LEU A 47 -12.29 10.39 13.82
C LEU A 47 -13.67 9.81 13.48
N PRO A 48 -14.77 10.39 14.01
CA PRO A 48 -16.12 9.85 13.87
C PRO A 48 -16.60 9.73 12.42
N ALA A 49 -16.00 10.49 11.49
CA ALA A 49 -16.31 10.41 10.06
C ALA A 49 -15.84 9.09 9.39
N LEU A 50 -14.92 8.36 10.03
CA LEU A 50 -14.39 7.07 9.56
C LEU A 50 -14.62 5.94 10.56
N ASP A 51 -15.33 6.23 11.65
CA ASP A 51 -15.61 5.27 12.70
C ASP A 51 -16.74 4.34 12.25
N ILE A 52 -16.42 3.05 12.18
CA ILE A 52 -17.43 1.99 12.06
C ILE A 52 -17.41 1.26 13.38
N SER A 53 -18.57 1.16 14.03
CA SER A 53 -18.72 0.43 15.28
C SER A 53 -18.30 -1.03 15.07
N GLN A 54 -17.11 -1.39 15.55
CA GLN A 54 -16.63 -2.76 15.48
C GLN A 54 -17.39 -3.61 16.51
N GLU A 55 -18.16 -4.57 16.02
CA GLU A 55 -18.96 -5.49 16.85
C GLU A 55 -18.20 -6.80 17.14
N ILE A 56 -17.11 -7.06 16.41
CA ILE A 56 -16.32 -8.29 16.53
C ILE A 56 -15.28 -8.19 17.66
N THR A 57 -15.02 -9.32 18.32
CA THR A 57 -13.99 -9.39 19.36
C THR A 57 -12.59 -9.29 18.76
N PRO A 58 -11.56 -8.86 19.52
CA PRO A 58 -10.18 -8.84 19.05
C PRO A 58 -9.66 -10.21 18.60
N ALA A 59 -10.17 -11.30 19.20
CA ALA A 59 -9.82 -12.66 18.82
C ALA A 59 -10.45 -13.05 17.47
N THR A 60 -11.71 -12.68 17.26
CA THR A 60 -12.42 -12.88 15.98
C THR A 60 -11.78 -12.06 14.87
N GLU A 61 -11.44 -10.79 15.13
CA GLU A 61 -10.74 -9.91 14.18
C GLU A 61 -9.39 -10.49 13.77
N HIS A 62 -8.63 -11.04 14.73
CA HIS A 62 -7.35 -11.68 14.43
C HIS A 62 -7.51 -12.95 13.59
N ALA A 63 -8.50 -13.79 13.89
CA ALA A 63 -8.79 -15.00 13.11
C ALA A 63 -9.22 -14.65 11.67
N ALA A 64 -10.10 -13.65 11.52
CA ALA A 64 -10.54 -13.14 10.22
C ALA A 64 -9.38 -12.52 9.43
N MET A 65 -8.51 -11.76 10.08
CA MET A 65 -7.29 -11.22 9.46
C MET A 65 -6.39 -12.35 8.92
N MET A 66 -6.13 -13.39 9.72
CA MET A 66 -5.29 -14.51 9.28
C MET A 66 -5.90 -15.28 8.12
N ASP A 67 -7.23 -15.48 8.13
CA ASP A 67 -7.93 -16.16 7.05
C ASP A 67 -7.95 -15.32 5.75
N ALA A 68 -8.15 -14.00 5.85
CA ALA A 68 -8.01 -13.10 4.70
C ALA A 68 -6.59 -13.12 4.12
N LEU A 69 -5.56 -13.19 4.96
CA LEU A 69 -4.18 -13.32 4.49
C LEU A 69 -3.94 -14.65 3.77
N GLN A 70 -4.65 -15.74 4.11
CA GLN A 70 -4.56 -16.97 3.32
C GLN A 70 -5.11 -16.78 1.90
N VAL A 71 -6.21 -16.04 1.76
CA VAL A 71 -6.77 -15.70 0.44
C VAL A 71 -5.80 -14.79 -0.32
N VAL A 72 -5.35 -13.69 0.29
CA VAL A 72 -4.54 -12.67 -0.37
C VAL A 72 -3.14 -13.16 -0.72
N TRP A 73 -2.48 -13.96 0.12
CA TRP A 73 -1.13 -14.47 -0.18
C TRP A 73 -1.11 -15.72 -1.05
N PHE A 74 -2.06 -16.64 -0.82
CA PHE A 74 -1.99 -17.98 -1.40
C PHE A 74 -3.14 -18.30 -2.37
N GLY A 75 -4.05 -17.35 -2.60
CA GLY A 75 -5.18 -17.54 -3.52
C GLY A 75 -6.17 -18.59 -3.02
N LYS A 76 -6.25 -18.82 -1.70
CA LYS A 76 -7.21 -19.76 -1.10
C LYS A 76 -8.63 -19.30 -1.44
N SER A 77 -9.41 -20.16 -2.09
CA SER A 77 -10.75 -19.81 -2.60
C SER A 77 -11.89 -20.13 -1.63
N ASP A 78 -11.59 -20.60 -0.43
CA ASP A 78 -12.55 -20.99 0.59
C ASP A 78 -12.25 -20.33 1.94
N SER A 79 -13.32 -19.96 2.65
CA SER A 79 -13.26 -19.34 3.97
C SER A 79 -14.46 -19.79 4.80
N SER A 80 -14.25 -19.99 6.10
CA SER A 80 -15.33 -20.22 7.07
C SER A 80 -15.82 -18.94 7.75
N LEU A 81 -15.12 -17.81 7.56
CA LEU A 81 -15.39 -16.53 8.22
C LEU A 81 -15.98 -15.49 7.26
N TYR A 82 -15.62 -15.56 5.98
CA TYR A 82 -16.07 -14.66 4.93
C TYR A 82 -17.15 -15.31 4.07
N SER A 83 -18.12 -14.50 3.62
CA SER A 83 -19.08 -14.91 2.60
C SER A 83 -18.39 -15.16 1.25
N SER A 84 -19.06 -15.87 0.34
CA SER A 84 -18.55 -16.11 -1.01
C SER A 84 -18.26 -14.83 -1.79
N ALA A 85 -19.06 -13.77 -1.58
CA ALA A 85 -18.85 -12.46 -2.19
C ALA A 85 -17.59 -11.77 -1.64
N GLU A 86 -17.36 -11.84 -0.32
CA GLU A 86 -16.16 -11.29 0.31
C GLU A 86 -14.89 -12.05 -0.12
N VAL A 87 -14.95 -13.38 -0.21
CA VAL A 87 -13.85 -14.20 -0.73
C VAL A 87 -13.54 -13.86 -2.18
N ALA A 88 -14.56 -13.66 -3.03
CA ALA A 88 -14.36 -13.24 -4.41
C ALA A 88 -13.61 -11.91 -4.49
N HIS A 89 -13.97 -10.93 -3.66
CA HIS A 89 -13.24 -9.67 -3.61
C HIS A 89 -11.80 -9.82 -3.09
N LEU A 90 -11.58 -10.64 -2.05
CA LEU A 90 -10.23 -10.93 -1.54
C LEU A 90 -9.35 -11.63 -2.59
N LEU A 91 -9.94 -12.45 -3.47
CA LEU A 91 -9.25 -13.04 -4.63
C LEU A 91 -8.89 -11.98 -5.69
N ASP A 92 -9.75 -10.99 -5.92
CA ASP A 92 -9.39 -9.87 -6.80
C ASP A 92 -8.22 -9.07 -6.21
N VAL A 93 -8.21 -8.86 -4.89
CA VAL A 93 -7.06 -8.26 -4.18
C VAL A 93 -5.81 -9.15 -4.33
N HIS A 94 -5.93 -10.48 -4.22
CA HIS A 94 -4.82 -11.40 -4.47
C HIS A 94 -4.20 -11.18 -5.86
N TYR A 95 -5.01 -11.08 -6.91
CA TYR A 95 -4.51 -10.80 -8.25
C TYR A 95 -3.87 -9.41 -8.36
N LEU A 96 -4.41 -8.40 -7.70
CA LEU A 96 -3.78 -7.07 -7.62
C LEU A 96 -2.37 -7.17 -7.00
N PHE A 97 -2.19 -7.97 -5.94
CA PHE A 97 -0.89 -8.23 -5.33
C PHE A 97 0.06 -9.01 -6.26
N ILE A 98 -0.43 -9.98 -7.05
CA ILE A 98 0.37 -10.68 -8.06
C ILE A 98 0.90 -9.67 -9.10
N TRP A 99 0.02 -8.85 -9.69
CA TRP A 99 0.41 -7.87 -10.70
C TRP A 99 1.34 -6.78 -10.13
N GLY A 100 1.10 -6.36 -8.88
CA GLY A 100 2.01 -5.48 -8.14
C GLY A 100 3.39 -6.11 -7.97
N SER A 101 3.46 -7.37 -7.55
CA SER A 101 4.72 -8.10 -7.36
C SER A 101 5.48 -8.30 -8.67
N PHE A 102 4.76 -8.62 -9.76
CA PHE A 102 5.34 -8.69 -11.11
C PHE A 102 5.95 -7.35 -11.52
N SER A 103 5.23 -6.25 -11.30
CA SER A 103 5.70 -4.89 -11.61
C SER A 103 6.96 -4.52 -10.83
N VAL A 104 7.06 -4.93 -9.56
CA VAL A 104 8.27 -4.78 -8.74
C VAL A 104 9.42 -5.60 -9.32
N GLY A 105 9.18 -6.86 -9.70
CA GLY A 105 10.17 -7.72 -10.34
C GLY A 105 10.73 -7.11 -11.64
N CYS A 106 9.86 -6.57 -12.50
CA CYS A 106 10.26 -5.83 -13.69
C CYS A 106 11.11 -4.61 -13.33
N ALA A 107 10.70 -3.80 -12.35
CA ALA A 107 11.46 -2.64 -11.91
C ALA A 107 12.85 -3.01 -11.41
N VAL A 108 12.99 -4.07 -10.59
CA VAL A 108 14.29 -4.58 -10.13
C VAL A 108 15.15 -5.05 -11.30
N ALA A 109 14.60 -5.86 -12.20
CA ALA A 109 15.33 -6.36 -13.37
C ALA A 109 15.85 -5.19 -14.24
N LEU A 110 15.03 -4.17 -14.45
CA LEU A 110 15.40 -2.97 -15.19
C LEU A 110 16.51 -2.17 -14.49
N LEU A 111 16.45 -2.03 -13.15
CA LEU A 111 17.51 -1.37 -12.39
C LEU A 111 18.85 -2.12 -12.51
N ILE A 112 18.82 -3.46 -12.49
CA ILE A 112 20.00 -4.31 -12.67
C ILE A 112 20.54 -4.19 -14.10
N LEU A 113 19.69 -4.34 -15.13
CA LEU A 113 20.11 -4.32 -16.53
C LEU A 113 20.64 -2.96 -16.99
N LEU A 114 20.15 -1.88 -16.38
CA LEU A 114 20.54 -0.51 -16.73
C LEU A 114 21.61 0.07 -15.79
N GLU A 115 22.37 -0.82 -15.14
CA GLU A 115 23.46 -0.67 -14.14
C GLU A 115 24.35 0.58 -14.24
N LYS A 116 24.40 1.23 -15.40
CA LYS A 116 25.31 2.34 -15.73
C LYS A 116 24.82 3.74 -15.36
N HIS A 117 23.69 3.90 -14.67
CA HIS A 117 23.25 5.23 -14.21
C HIS A 117 23.67 5.46 -12.76
N VAL A 118 24.78 6.17 -12.61
CA VAL A 118 25.32 6.63 -11.33
C VAL A 118 24.23 7.43 -10.62
N ILE A 119 23.91 7.01 -9.39
CA ILE A 119 23.04 7.81 -8.53
C ILE A 119 23.84 9.08 -8.19
N ASP A 120 23.50 10.19 -8.85
CA ASP A 120 24.16 11.48 -8.65
C ASP A 120 23.29 12.41 -7.77
N GLU A 121 23.83 13.59 -7.46
CA GLU A 121 23.12 14.59 -6.66
C GLU A 121 21.78 15.04 -7.28
N ARG A 122 21.61 14.92 -8.61
CA ARG A 122 20.32 15.27 -9.26
C ARG A 122 19.28 14.23 -8.91
N VAL A 123 19.62 12.95 -9.00
CA VAL A 123 18.71 11.86 -8.65
C VAL A 123 18.32 11.95 -7.17
N ALA A 124 19.26 12.28 -6.28
CA ALA A 124 18.97 12.53 -4.87
C ALA A 124 18.00 13.70 -4.66
N ARG A 125 18.23 14.83 -5.35
CA ARG A 125 17.34 16.00 -5.32
C ARG A 125 15.94 15.69 -5.86
N ASP A 126 15.83 14.99 -6.98
CA ASP A 126 14.53 14.65 -7.58
C ASP A 126 13.77 13.61 -6.74
N THR A 127 14.49 12.70 -6.08
CA THR A 127 13.90 11.80 -5.07
C THR A 127 13.30 12.60 -3.92
N ARG A 128 14.00 13.60 -3.38
CA ARG A 128 13.47 14.46 -2.30
C ARG A 128 12.24 15.25 -2.75
N ARG A 129 12.26 15.81 -3.96
CA ARG A 129 11.11 16.50 -4.57
C ARG A 129 9.92 15.56 -4.71
N PHE A 130 10.15 14.32 -5.16
CA PHE A 130 9.12 13.30 -5.26
C PHE A 130 8.53 12.93 -3.89
N ILE A 131 9.34 12.81 -2.84
CA ILE A 131 8.84 12.56 -1.47
C ILE A 131 7.90 13.68 -1.03
N VAL A 132 8.28 14.95 -1.24
CA VAL A 132 7.44 16.11 -0.87
C VAL A 132 6.14 16.12 -1.68
N PHE A 133 6.25 15.94 -3.00
CA PHE A 133 5.09 15.90 -3.89
C PHE A 133 4.13 14.76 -3.56
N SER A 134 4.64 13.53 -3.43
CA SER A 134 3.82 12.36 -3.10
C SER A 134 3.18 12.49 -1.72
N SER A 135 3.90 13.05 -0.73
CA SER A 135 3.32 13.30 0.60
C SER A 135 2.17 14.31 0.54
N ALA A 136 2.27 15.36 -0.28
CA ALA A 136 1.18 16.32 -0.48
C ALA A 136 -0.03 15.67 -1.17
N VAL A 137 0.20 14.79 -2.16
CA VAL A 137 -0.86 14.01 -2.82
C VAL A 137 -1.53 13.06 -1.83
N ILE A 138 -0.78 12.33 -1.02
CA ILE A 138 -1.33 11.42 0.00
C ILE A 138 -2.12 12.20 1.05
N MET A 139 -1.64 13.36 1.49
CA MET A 139 -2.39 14.23 2.39
C MET A 139 -3.73 14.65 1.78
N LEU A 140 -3.77 14.98 0.48
CA LEU A 140 -5.02 15.28 -0.22
C LEU A 140 -5.94 14.05 -0.27
N CYS A 141 -5.40 12.86 -0.57
CA CYS A 141 -6.18 11.62 -0.54
C CYS A 141 -6.78 11.34 0.84
N LEU A 142 -6.05 11.63 1.92
CA LEU A 142 -6.54 11.47 3.29
C LEU A 142 -7.62 12.49 3.65
N LEU A 143 -7.50 13.74 3.19
CA LEU A 143 -8.54 14.76 3.38
C LEU A 143 -9.85 14.38 2.65
N PHE A 144 -9.74 13.74 1.49
CA PHE A 144 -10.87 13.26 0.69
C PHE A 144 -10.90 11.73 0.67
N PHE A 145 -10.75 11.10 1.85
CA PHE A 145 -10.53 9.66 1.94
C PHE A 145 -11.66 8.84 1.32
N SER A 146 -12.92 9.11 1.65
CA SER A 146 -14.05 8.34 1.09
C SER A 146 -14.08 8.37 -0.44
N PHE A 147 -13.83 9.54 -1.04
CA PHE A 147 -13.75 9.69 -2.50
C PHE A 147 -12.55 8.95 -3.08
N SER A 148 -11.38 9.11 -2.47
CA SER A 148 -10.14 8.49 -2.95
C SER A 148 -10.17 6.97 -2.81
N PHE A 149 -10.78 6.46 -1.74
CA PHE A 149 -11.01 5.05 -1.48
C PHE A 149 -11.97 4.46 -2.52
N GLU A 150 -13.09 5.12 -2.78
CA GLU A 150 -14.02 4.70 -3.84
C GLU A 150 -13.37 4.71 -5.23
N LEU A 151 -12.65 5.79 -5.58
CA LEU A 151 -11.95 5.90 -6.86
C LEU A 151 -10.91 4.80 -7.05
N PHE A 152 -10.15 4.46 -6.00
CA PHE A 152 -9.23 3.34 -6.01
C PHE A 152 -9.97 2.05 -6.41
N HIS A 153 -11.11 1.77 -5.77
CA HIS A 153 -11.85 0.55 -6.06
C HIS A 153 -12.45 0.54 -7.47
N GLN A 154 -12.95 1.66 -7.97
CA GLN A 154 -13.47 1.75 -9.34
C GLN A 154 -12.39 1.49 -10.40
N VAL A 155 -11.15 1.92 -10.13
CA VAL A 155 -10.02 1.72 -11.05
C VAL A 155 -9.52 0.27 -11.04
N PHE A 156 -9.35 -0.31 -9.85
CA PHE A 156 -8.74 -1.64 -9.71
C PHE A 156 -9.75 -2.79 -9.71
N PHE A 157 -11.03 -2.52 -9.44
CA PHE A 157 -12.12 -3.49 -9.40
C PHE A 157 -13.33 -2.99 -10.21
N PRO A 158 -13.18 -2.75 -11.52
CA PRO A 158 -14.24 -2.19 -12.37
C PRO A 158 -15.51 -3.06 -12.47
N GLN A 159 -15.43 -4.33 -12.06
CA GLN A 159 -16.57 -5.25 -11.95
C GLN A 159 -17.54 -4.88 -10.80
N GLY A 160 -17.16 -4.00 -9.88
CA GLY A 160 -18.06 -3.46 -8.86
C GLY A 160 -18.31 -4.34 -7.63
N ASN A 161 -17.54 -5.41 -7.41
CA ASN A 161 -17.74 -6.37 -6.31
C ASN A 161 -16.99 -6.03 -5.02
N TYR A 162 -16.75 -4.75 -4.75
CA TYR A 162 -15.97 -4.27 -3.61
C TYR A 162 -16.80 -3.57 -2.52
N SER A 163 -18.10 -3.35 -2.76
CA SER A 163 -19.00 -2.70 -1.81
C SER A 163 -19.66 -3.72 -0.90
N PHE A 164 -19.52 -3.54 0.42
CA PHE A 164 -20.07 -4.45 1.42
C PHE A 164 -20.83 -3.69 2.52
N PRO A 165 -21.84 -4.30 3.15
CA PRO A 165 -22.49 -3.71 4.33
C PRO A 165 -21.50 -3.51 5.48
N GLU A 166 -21.70 -2.49 6.31
CA GLU A 166 -20.82 -2.17 7.46
C GLU A 166 -20.64 -3.33 8.46
N LYS A 167 -21.63 -4.23 8.54
CA LYS A 167 -21.63 -5.41 9.40
C LYS A 167 -20.98 -6.64 8.78
N SER A 168 -20.50 -6.56 7.53
CA SER A 168 -19.83 -7.68 6.88
C SER A 168 -18.47 -7.96 7.54
N MET A 169 -18.00 -9.20 7.46
CA MET A 169 -16.76 -9.59 8.13
C MET A 169 -15.55 -8.81 7.60
N ILE A 170 -15.51 -8.52 6.30
CA ILE A 170 -14.42 -7.76 5.68
C ILE A 170 -14.35 -6.31 6.17
N ILE A 171 -15.49 -5.64 6.35
CA ILE A 171 -15.52 -4.26 6.86
C ILE A 171 -15.23 -4.23 8.36
N GLN A 172 -15.74 -5.21 9.11
CA GLN A 172 -15.45 -5.34 10.54
C GLN A 172 -13.96 -5.64 10.80
N THR A 173 -13.30 -6.38 9.91
CA THR A 173 -11.87 -6.74 10.02
C THR A 173 -10.94 -5.64 9.51
N PHE A 174 -11.32 -4.96 8.43
CA PHE A 174 -10.54 -3.90 7.77
C PHE A 174 -11.41 -2.65 7.52
N PRO A 175 -11.81 -1.94 8.59
CA PRO A 175 -12.66 -0.76 8.45
C PRO A 175 -11.95 0.37 7.68
N PRO A 176 -12.68 1.38 7.17
CA PRO A 176 -12.10 2.49 6.41
C PRO A 176 -10.90 3.16 7.10
N LEU A 177 -10.97 3.40 8.41
CA LEU A 177 -9.87 3.98 9.18
C LEU A 177 -8.59 3.12 9.18
N PHE A 178 -8.73 1.78 9.16
CA PHE A 178 -7.58 0.88 9.03
C PHE A 178 -6.81 1.16 7.74
N TRP A 179 -7.53 1.33 6.62
CA TRP A 179 -6.94 1.63 5.31
C TRP A 179 -6.36 3.03 5.22
N ALA A 180 -6.99 4.03 5.86
CA ALA A 180 -6.43 5.37 5.96
C ALA A 180 -5.08 5.38 6.71
N LEU A 181 -5.00 4.66 7.84
CA LEU A 181 -3.74 4.50 8.58
C LEU A 181 -2.71 3.69 7.78
N GLN A 182 -3.15 2.64 7.09
CA GLN A 182 -2.29 1.85 6.21
C GLN A 182 -1.64 2.70 5.12
N LEU A 183 -2.40 3.64 4.52
CA LEU A 183 -1.89 4.59 3.54
C LEU A 183 -0.82 5.52 4.14
N CYS A 184 -1.02 6.00 5.37
CA CYS A 184 -0.01 6.78 6.10
C CYS A 184 1.28 5.98 6.32
N TRP A 185 1.17 4.71 6.75
CA TRP A 185 2.32 3.84 6.96
C TRP A 185 3.08 3.54 5.67
N LEU A 186 2.35 3.31 4.57
CA LEU A 186 2.94 3.11 3.26
C LEU A 186 3.74 4.33 2.83
N GLN A 187 3.16 5.53 2.92
CA GLN A 187 3.84 6.78 2.56
C GLN A 187 5.07 7.04 3.44
N LEU A 188 4.98 6.80 4.74
CA LEU A 188 6.09 6.96 5.67
C LEU A 188 7.24 5.99 5.34
N GLY A 189 6.92 4.70 5.20
CA GLY A 189 7.90 3.66 4.86
C GLY A 189 8.59 3.94 3.52
N MET A 190 7.80 4.32 2.50
CA MET A 190 8.33 4.70 1.18
C MET A 190 9.28 5.90 1.28
N SER A 191 8.88 6.93 2.03
CA SER A 191 9.70 8.13 2.23
C SER A 191 11.03 7.80 2.88
N ILE A 192 11.04 6.90 3.88
CA ILE A 192 12.27 6.42 4.54
C ILE A 192 13.16 5.68 3.56
N VAL A 193 12.63 4.70 2.82
CA VAL A 193 13.42 3.91 1.86
C VAL A 193 14.02 4.80 0.77
N LEU A 194 13.21 5.68 0.18
CA LEU A 194 13.66 6.61 -0.86
C LEU A 194 14.69 7.61 -0.33
N TRP A 195 14.50 8.11 0.89
CA TRP A 195 15.44 9.01 1.55
C TRP A 195 16.78 8.31 1.82
N LEU A 196 16.77 7.07 2.31
CA LEU A 196 18.00 6.29 2.53
C LEU A 196 18.76 6.06 1.21
N GLN A 197 18.06 5.72 0.13
CA GLN A 197 18.68 5.58 -1.19
C GLN A 197 19.25 6.92 -1.70
N ALA A 198 18.57 8.04 -1.48
CA ALA A 198 19.08 9.37 -1.83
C ALA A 198 20.33 9.75 -1.00
N ARG A 199 20.35 9.41 0.30
CA ARG A 199 21.50 9.62 1.17
C ARG A 199 22.70 8.76 0.78
N TYR A 200 22.47 7.52 0.37
CA TYR A 200 23.53 6.64 -0.11
C TYR A 200 24.19 7.20 -1.37
N ALA A 201 23.39 7.75 -2.29
CA ALA A 201 23.88 8.42 -3.49
C ALA A 201 24.82 9.60 -3.20
N GLU A 202 24.43 10.47 -2.28
CA GLU A 202 25.21 11.64 -1.87
C GLU A 202 26.57 11.26 -1.25
N ARG A 203 26.69 10.06 -0.64
CA ARG A 203 27.94 9.59 -0.02
C ARG A 203 28.89 8.91 -1.01
N GLY A 204 28.37 8.36 -2.11
CA GLY A 204 29.15 7.68 -3.14
C GLY A 204 29.79 8.62 -4.18
N THR A 205 29.49 9.92 -4.11
CA THR A 205 30.02 10.97 -5.00
C THR A 205 31.21 11.74 -4.42
N ILE A 206 31.85 11.22 -3.37
CA ILE A 206 33.08 11.77 -2.75
C ILE A 206 34.31 11.06 -3.34
#